data_AF-A0A974BMC0-F1
#
_entry.id   AF-A0A974BMC0-F1
#
_cell.length_a   1.000
_cell.length_b   1.000
_cell.length_c   1.000
_cell.angle_alpha   90.00
_cell.angle_beta   90.00
_cell.angle_gamma   90.00
#
_symmetry.space_group_name_H-M   'P 1'
#
loop_
_entity.id
_entity.type
_entity.pdbx_description
1 polymer ?
#
loop_
_entity_poly.entity_id
_entity_poly.type
_entity_poly.pdbx_seq_one_letter_code
_entity_poly.pdbx_strand_id
1 'polypeptide(L)' 'MIKQALKSALGISLGVTIGMVMIPRIMDPNLNKIYPPIFVQAVVQFVASYIVAFLIFLILDYFKLKKQK' A
#
# COMPACT_ATOMS: atom_id res chain seq x y z
N MET A 1 -1.71 3.08 18.76
CA MET A 1 -0.83 2.08 18.11
C MET A 1 -1.58 1.36 17.00
N ILE A 2 -2.20 0.20 17.25
CA ILE A 2 -2.73 -0.67 16.17
C ILE A 2 -3.79 0.03 15.30
N LYS A 3 -4.80 0.68 15.92
CA LYS A 3 -5.84 1.42 15.16
C LYS A 3 -5.28 2.54 14.29
N GLN A 4 -4.20 3.19 14.72
CA GLN A 4 -3.56 4.28 13.97
C GLN A 4 -2.73 3.72 12.81
N ALA A 5 -1.92 2.69 13.07
CA ALA A 5 -1.17 1.98 12.03
C ALA A 5 -2.10 1.43 10.92
N LEU A 6 -3.24 0.84 11.27
CA LEU A 6 -4.24 0.35 10.31
C LEU A 6 -4.80 1.48 9.43
N LYS A 7 -5.11 2.65 10.02
CA LYS A 7 -5.60 3.82 9.28
C LYS A 7 -4.53 4.42 8.38
N SER A 8 -3.31 4.55 8.88
CA SER A 8 -2.18 5.10 8.11
C SER A 8 -1.80 4.21 6.92
N ALA A 9 -1.85 2.89 7.09
CA ALA A 9 -1.59 1.94 6.02
C ALA A 9 -2.61 2.03 4.86
N LEU A 10 -3.87 2.42 5.11
CA LEU A 10 -4.88 2.62 4.06
C LEU A 10 -4.45 3.72 3.07
N GLY A 11 -4.00 4.86 3.57
CA GLY A 11 -3.57 5.97 2.71
C GLY A 11 -2.37 5.59 1.83
N ILE A 12 -1.37 4.93 2.42
CA ILE A 12 -0.18 4.50 1.70
C ILE A 12 -0.54 3.45 0.63
N SER A 13 -1.31 2.43 1.00
CA SER A 13 -1.69 1.36 0.07
C SER A 13 -2.53 1.86 -1.10
N LEU A 14 -3.43 2.82 -0.88
CA LEU A 14 -4.15 3.51 -1.97
C LEU A 14 -3.18 4.25 -2.88
N GLY A 15 -2.24 5.03 -2.32
CA GLY A 15 -1.23 5.75 -3.09
C GLY A 15 -0.36 4.82 -3.94
N VAL A 16 0.10 3.70 -3.36
CA VAL A 16 0.87 2.68 -4.08
C VAL A 16 0.04 2.06 -5.21
N THR A 17 -1.21 1.71 -4.95
CA THR A 17 -2.09 1.11 -5.96
C THR A 17 -2.32 2.06 -7.14
N ILE A 18 -2.58 3.34 -6.85
CA ILE A 18 -2.76 4.35 -7.89
C ILE A 18 -1.45 4.57 -8.67
N GLY A 19 -0.34 4.77 -7.96
CA GLY A 19 0.96 5.09 -8.56
C GLY A 19 1.60 3.94 -9.34
N MET A 20 1.41 2.69 -8.91
CA MET A 20 2.04 1.51 -9.54
C MET A 20 1.13 0.80 -10.52
N VAL A 21 -0.20 0.94 -10.41
CA VAL A 21 -1.15 0.20 -11.27
C VAL A 21 -1.94 1.14 -12.17
N MET A 22 -2.65 2.12 -11.60
CA MET A 22 -3.57 2.95 -12.39
C MET A 22 -2.83 3.93 -13.30
N ILE A 23 -1.91 4.74 -12.75
CA ILE A 23 -1.21 5.77 -13.52
C ILE A 23 -0.41 5.15 -14.68
N PRO A 24 0.41 4.10 -14.49
CA PRO A 24 1.16 3.52 -15.60
C PRO A 24 0.27 2.99 -16.73
N ARG A 25 -0.87 2.39 -16.40
CA ARG A 25 -1.83 1.88 -17.41
C ARG A 25 -2.59 2.97 -18.14
N ILE A 26 -2.78 4.13 -17.51
CA ILE A 26 -3.34 5.32 -18.18
C ILE A 26 -2.30 5.91 -19.14
N MET A 27 -1.02 5.95 -18.72
CA MET A 27 0.08 6.49 -19.54
C MET A 27 0.46 5.57 -20.71
N ASP A 28 0.44 4.26 -20.50
CA ASP A 28 0.66 3.25 -21.53
C ASP A 28 -0.46 2.18 -21.51
N PRO A 29 -1.50 2.34 -22.35
CA PRO A 29 -2.59 1.37 -22.44
C PRO A 29 -2.15 -0.02 -22.91
N ASN A 30 -0.97 -0.20 -23.53
CA ASN A 30 -0.49 -1.53 -23.92
C ASN A 30 -0.19 -2.42 -22.72
N LEU A 31 0.07 -1.83 -21.55
CA LEU A 31 0.28 -2.57 -20.31
C LEU A 31 -0.93 -3.44 -19.92
N ASN A 32 -2.14 -3.11 -20.40
CA ASN A 32 -3.33 -3.94 -20.18
C ASN A 32 -3.28 -5.31 -20.88
N LYS A 33 -2.43 -5.47 -21.90
CA LYS A 33 -2.22 -6.74 -22.61
C LYS A 33 -1.14 -7.61 -21.96
N ILE A 34 -0.23 -7.00 -21.22
CA ILE A 34 0.96 -7.64 -20.64
C ILE A 34 0.68 -8.09 -19.21
N TYR A 35 -0.02 -7.26 -18.44
CA TYR A 35 -0.32 -7.53 -17.04
C TYR A 35 -1.69 -8.21 -16.87
N PRO A 36 -1.93 -8.87 -15.71
CA PRO A 36 -3.24 -9.41 -15.35
C PRO A 36 -4.35 -8.35 -15.42
N PRO A 37 -5.63 -8.73 -15.34
CA PRO A 37 -6.73 -7.77 -15.29
C PRO A 37 -6.49 -6.70 -14.21
N ILE A 38 -6.83 -5.44 -14.53
CA ILE A 38 -6.48 -4.28 -13.70
C ILE A 38 -6.94 -4.43 -12.25
N PHE A 39 -8.14 -4.98 -12.04
CA PHE A 39 -8.70 -5.26 -10.72
C PHE A 39 -7.86 -6.27 -9.93
N VAL A 40 -7.36 -7.33 -10.58
CA VAL A 40 -6.54 -8.35 -9.93
C VAL A 40 -5.21 -7.74 -9.49
N GLN A 41 -4.53 -7.02 -10.37
CA GLN A 41 -3.26 -6.37 -10.03
C GLN A 41 -3.45 -5.31 -8.94
N ALA A 42 -4.52 -4.52 -9.02
CA ALA A 42 -4.83 -3.48 -8.03
C ALA A 42 -5.10 -4.07 -6.64
N VAL A 43 -5.91 -5.12 -6.54
CA VAL A 43 -6.20 -5.78 -5.25
C VAL A 43 -4.94 -6.41 -4.65
N VAL A 44 -4.15 -7.13 -5.46
CA VAL A 44 -2.91 -7.75 -4.98
C VAL A 44 -1.92 -6.69 -4.49
N GLN A 45 -1.71 -5.62 -5.26
CA GLN A 45 -0.81 -4.52 -4.86
C GLN A 45 -1.33 -3.77 -3.64
N PHE A 46 -2.63 -3.53 -3.55
CA PHE A 46 -3.24 -2.90 -2.39
C PHE A 46 -3.01 -3.74 -1.12
N VAL A 47 -3.31 -5.03 -1.15
CA VAL A 47 -3.16 -5.92 0.01
C VAL A 47 -1.69 -6.05 0.41
N ALA A 48 -0.79 -6.28 -0.56
CA ALA A 48 0.64 -6.40 -0.28
C ALA A 48 1.21 -5.11 0.34
N SER A 49 0.93 -3.96 -0.28
CA SER A 49 1.39 -2.67 0.24
C SER A 49 0.75 -2.31 1.59
N TYR A 50 -0.51 -2.69 1.82
CA TYR A 50 -1.19 -2.50 3.09
C TYR A 50 -0.51 -3.26 4.23
N ILE A 51 -0.21 -4.55 4.01
CA ILE A 51 0.47 -5.39 5.01
C ILE A 51 1.85 -4.80 5.35
N VAL A 52 2.63 -4.45 4.33
CA VAL A 52 3.98 -3.88 4.52
C VAL A 52 3.90 -2.54 5.26
N ALA A 53 3.03 -1.62 4.83
CA ALA A 53 2.85 -0.31 5.47
C ALA A 53 2.38 -0.46 6.92
N PHE A 54 1.45 -1.36 7.19
CA PHE A 54 0.96 -1.64 8.53
C PHE A 54 2.09 -2.12 9.46
N LEU A 55 2.91 -3.08 9.00
CA LEU A 55 4.04 -3.58 9.78
C LEU A 55 5.05 -2.48 10.08
N ILE A 56 5.37 -1.62 9.10
CA ILE A 56 6.28 -0.48 9.30
C ILE A 56 5.72 0.46 10.37
N PHE A 57 4.45 0.87 10.26
CA PHE A 57 3.84 1.76 11.25
C PHE A 57 3.76 1.13 12.64
N LEU A 58 3.48 -0.17 12.72
CA LEU A 58 3.45 -0.89 14.00
C LEU A 58 4.83 -0.91 14.67
N ILE A 59 5.89 -1.14 13.90
CA ILE A 59 7.28 -1.11 14.37
C ILE A 59 7.67 0.31 14.82
N LEU A 60 7.36 1.32 14.01
CA LEU A 60 7.65 2.73 14.34
C LEU A 60 6.94 3.18 15.62
N ASP A 61 5.65 2.85 15.77
CA ASP A 61 4.88 3.15 16.97
C ASP A 61 5.46 2.43 18.20
N TYR A 62 5.90 1.18 18.05
CA TYR A 62 6.54 0.43 19.12
C TYR A 62 7.83 1.10 19.61
N PHE A 63 8.72 1.50 18.70
CA PHE A 63 9.94 2.21 19.07
C PHE A 63 9.67 3.58 19.69
N LYS A 64 8.64 4.31 19.22
CA LYS A 64 8.23 5.58 19.84
C LYS A 64 7.80 5.41 21.28
N LEU A 65 7.00 4.38 21.59
CA LEU A 65 6.60 4.10 22.98
C LEU A 65 7.78 3.67 23.85
N LYS A 66 8.72 2.90 23.32
CA LYS A 66 9.92 2.49 24.08
C LYS A 66 10.81 3.67 24.44
N LYS A 67 10.87 4.71 23.61
CA LYS A 67 11.63 5.95 23.91
C LYS A 67 10.94 6.91 24.88
N GLN A 68 9.62 6.78 25.08
CA GLN A 68 8.84 7.61 26.01
C GLN A 68 8.69 7.01 27.40
N LYS A 69 9.08 5.75 27.59
CA LYS A 69 9.19 5.09 28.91
C LYS A 69 10.64 5.10 29.37
#